data_AF-A0A928UQ48-F1
#
_entry.id   AF-A0A928UQ48-F1
#
_cell.length_a   1.000
_cell.length_b   1.000
_cell.length_c   1.000
_cell.angle_alpha   90.00
_cell.angle_beta   90.00
_cell.angle_gamma   90.00
#
_symmetry.space_group_name_H-M   'P 1'
#
loop_
_entity.id
_entity.type
_entity.pdbx_description
1 polymer ?
#
loop_
_entity_poly.entity_id
_entity_poly.type
_entity_poly.pdbx_seq_one_letter_code
_entity_poly.pdbx_strand_id
1 'polypeptide(L)'
;MLYSFLESIKFTAHIFPLAVFRIGIGSYFLNQSIDKLNTNYLVTPQLARTLNELLNSSHASVNFKYLISEAIIPSWQFFAYLLFFIQLFIGFSFVSGFLVRVSSFFGIILCIFYLLMDVASITPFYQILLLSFISMGFIGAGRCLGADYFFYKRYNGWLW
;
A
#
# COMPACT_ATOMS: atom_id res chain seq x y z
N MET A 1 -14.67 35.72 12.75
CA MET A 1 -13.56 34.92 12.19
C MET A 1 -13.31 33.62 12.96
N LEU A 2 -13.12 33.63 14.28
CA LEU A 2 -12.95 32.37 15.04
C LEU A 2 -14.18 31.46 15.02
N TYR A 3 -15.39 32.02 15.08
CA TYR A 3 -16.64 31.26 14.99
C TYR A 3 -16.79 30.55 13.62
N SER A 4 -16.55 31.28 12.52
CA SER A 4 -16.58 30.69 11.16
C SER A 4 -15.45 29.67 10.93
N PHE A 5 -14.31 29.85 11.59
CA PHE A 5 -13.20 28.87 11.57
C PHE A 5 -13.56 27.59 12.33
N LEU A 6 -14.20 27.70 13.50
CA LEU A 6 -14.69 26.54 14.26
C LEU A 6 -15.85 25.82 13.56
N GLU A 7 -16.72 26.57 12.89
CA GLU A 7 -17.82 26.03 12.08
C GLU A 7 -17.28 25.33 10.81
N SER A 8 -16.26 25.90 10.18
CA SER A 8 -15.49 25.25 9.11
C SER A 8 -14.80 23.98 9.58
N ILE A 9 -14.18 23.96 10.76
CA ILE A 9 -13.63 22.75 11.39
C ILE A 9 -14.74 21.73 11.61
N LYS A 10 -15.94 22.12 12.06
CA LYS A 10 -17.05 21.16 12.23
C LYS A 10 -17.43 20.41 10.95
N PHE A 11 -17.34 21.07 9.77
CA PHE A 11 -17.65 20.45 8.47
C PHE A 11 -16.42 19.85 7.75
N THR A 12 -15.20 20.32 8.06
CA THR A 12 -13.95 19.97 7.36
C THR A 12 -13.01 19.12 8.22
N ALA A 13 -13.25 19.01 9.54
CA ALA A 13 -12.41 18.24 10.47
C ALA A 13 -12.36 16.76 10.14
N HIS A 14 -13.39 16.19 9.52
CA HIS A 14 -13.36 14.78 9.10
C HIS A 14 -12.25 14.47 8.08
N ILE A 15 -11.78 15.50 7.37
CA ILE A 15 -10.72 15.40 6.35
C ILE A 15 -9.33 15.25 6.99
N PHE A 16 -9.14 15.78 8.21
CA PHE A 16 -7.82 15.82 8.85
C PHE A 16 -7.37 14.46 9.42
N PRO A 17 -8.18 13.69 10.18
CA PRO A 17 -7.83 12.33 10.60
C PRO A 17 -7.56 11.41 9.42
N LEU A 18 -8.29 11.58 8.32
CA LEU A 18 -8.07 10.80 7.10
C LEU A 18 -6.70 11.11 6.48
N ALA A 19 -6.29 12.38 6.44
CA ALA A 19 -4.97 12.77 5.96
C ALA A 19 -3.84 12.23 6.86
N VAL A 20 -4.01 12.28 8.18
CA VAL A 20 -3.04 11.69 9.13
C VAL A 20 -2.94 10.18 8.94
N PHE A 21 -4.07 9.48 8.83
CA PHE A 21 -4.09 8.04 8.61
C PHE A 21 -3.45 7.67 7.27
N ARG A 22 -3.73 8.43 6.21
CA ARG A 22 -3.08 8.28 4.88
C ARG A 22 -1.57 8.42 4.97
N ILE A 23 -1.08 9.49 5.61
CA ILE A 23 0.36 9.72 5.79
C ILE A 23 0.97 8.60 6.64
N GLY A 24 0.27 8.11 7.66
CA GLY A 24 0.71 6.98 8.49
C GLY A 24 0.95 5.70 7.66
N ILE A 25 -0.01 5.31 6.82
CA ILE A 25 0.13 4.17 5.91
C ILE A 25 1.27 4.42 4.90
N GLY A 26 1.33 5.61 4.31
CA GLY A 26 2.39 5.96 3.36
C GLY A 26 3.79 5.86 3.99
N SER A 27 3.94 6.37 5.21
CA SER A 27 5.19 6.36 5.96
C SER A 27 5.62 4.92 6.30
N TYR A 28 4.67 4.05 6.64
CA TYR A 28 4.93 2.63 6.85
C TYR A 28 5.53 1.95 5.61
N PHE A 29 4.96 2.18 4.42
CA PHE A 29 5.47 1.62 3.17
C PHE A 29 6.80 2.21 2.73
N LEU A 30 7.04 3.50 2.99
CA LEU A 30 8.35 4.11 2.76
C LEU A 30 9.41 3.49 3.67
N ASN A 31 9.12 3.33 4.96
CA ASN A 31 10.05 2.70 5.89
C ASN A 31 10.37 1.26 5.48
N GLN A 32 9.36 0.45 5.12
CA GLN A 32 9.61 -0.89 4.56
C GLN A 32 10.52 -0.86 3.33
N SER A 33 10.32 0.10 2.43
CA SER A 33 11.13 0.22 1.21
C SER A 33 12.57 0.60 1.54
N ILE A 34 12.78 1.53 2.47
CA ILE A 34 14.10 1.93 2.96
C ILE A 34 14.79 0.76 3.65
N ASP A 35 14.09 0.01 4.48
CA ASP A 35 14.62 -1.19 5.15
C ASP A 35 15.07 -2.25 4.12
N LYS A 36 14.32 -2.42 3.03
CA LYS A 36 14.70 -3.31 1.93
C LYS A 36 15.96 -2.86 1.18
N LEU A 37 16.17 -1.55 1.03
CA LEU A 37 17.42 -1.03 0.48
C LEU A 37 18.60 -1.33 1.42
N ASN A 38 18.43 -1.09 2.73
CA ASN A 38 19.48 -1.29 3.72
C ASN A 38 19.87 -2.76 3.90
N THR A 39 18.93 -3.68 3.69
CA THR A 39 19.13 -5.13 3.88
C THR A 39 19.67 -5.86 2.64
N ASN A 40 20.05 -5.13 1.57
CA ASN A 40 20.47 -5.71 0.30
C ASN A 40 19.44 -6.69 -0.31
N TYR A 41 18.15 -6.40 -0.10
CA TYR A 41 17.02 -7.22 -0.56
C TYR A 41 16.99 -7.45 -2.08
N LEU A 42 17.55 -6.50 -2.84
CA LEU A 42 17.60 -6.54 -4.30
C LEU A 42 18.75 -7.41 -4.84
N VAL A 43 19.79 -7.63 -4.03
CA VAL A 43 21.02 -8.34 -4.42
C VAL A 43 21.04 -9.76 -3.87
N THR A 44 20.44 -9.98 -2.70
CA THR A 44 20.39 -11.28 -2.05
C THR A 44 19.02 -11.95 -2.25
N PRO A 45 18.95 -13.30 -2.34
CA PRO A 45 17.70 -14.03 -2.53
C PRO A 45 16.85 -14.09 -1.25
N GLN A 46 16.73 -12.99 -0.52
CA GLN A 46 15.91 -12.87 0.68
C GLN A 46 14.44 -13.12 0.38
N LEU A 47 13.91 -12.57 -0.72
CA LEU A 47 12.53 -12.83 -1.14
C LEU A 47 12.27 -14.33 -1.30
N ALA A 48 13.17 -15.06 -1.97
CA ALA A 48 13.03 -16.50 -2.16
C ALA A 48 13.07 -17.27 -0.82
N ARG A 49 13.93 -16.87 0.12
CA ARG A 49 13.98 -17.48 1.46
C ARG A 49 12.68 -17.24 2.23
N THR A 50 12.23 -16.00 2.31
CA THR A 50 10.99 -15.63 3.00
C THR A 50 9.78 -16.32 2.37
N LEU A 51 9.70 -16.39 1.03
CA LEU A 51 8.61 -17.11 0.37
C LEU A 51 8.64 -18.60 0.66
N ASN A 52 9.81 -19.25 0.71
CA ASN A 52 9.92 -20.67 1.10
C ASN A 52 9.48 -20.90 2.55
N GLU A 53 9.88 -20.04 3.47
CA GLU A 53 9.47 -20.10 4.88
C GLU A 53 7.95 -19.90 5.04
N LEU A 54 7.38 -18.93 4.31
CA LEU A 54 5.95 -18.67 4.28
C LEU A 54 5.18 -19.82 3.62
N LEU A 55 5.70 -20.42 2.55
CA LEU A 55 5.08 -21.57 1.89
C LEU A 55 4.96 -22.79 2.82
N ASN A 56 5.98 -23.01 3.66
CA ASN A 56 5.98 -24.10 4.65
C ASN A 56 4.96 -23.88 5.76
N SER A 57 4.73 -22.63 6.17
CA SER A 57 3.77 -22.26 7.22
C SER A 57 2.35 -21.94 6.69
N SER A 58 2.19 -21.81 5.37
CA SER A 58 0.93 -21.45 4.73
C SER A 58 -0.06 -22.62 4.60
N HIS A 59 -1.35 -22.29 4.72
CA HIS A 59 -2.47 -23.16 4.34
C HIS A 59 -3.00 -22.87 2.91
N ALA A 60 -2.22 -22.12 2.10
CA ALA A 60 -2.58 -21.75 0.74
C ALA A 60 -2.93 -22.95 -0.16
N SER A 61 -3.76 -22.68 -1.18
CA SER A 61 -4.14 -23.68 -2.19
C SER A 61 -2.92 -24.24 -2.95
N VAL A 62 -2.99 -25.52 -3.34
CA VAL A 62 -1.90 -26.21 -4.04
C VAL A 62 -1.49 -25.50 -5.34
N ASN A 63 -2.47 -24.99 -6.10
CA ASN A 63 -2.24 -24.27 -7.35
C ASN A 63 -1.42 -22.99 -7.12
N PHE A 64 -1.70 -22.27 -6.02
CA PHE A 64 -1.01 -21.04 -5.70
C PHE A 64 0.43 -21.32 -5.21
N LYS A 65 0.61 -22.36 -4.40
CA LYS A 65 1.95 -22.82 -3.98
C LYS A 65 2.81 -23.21 -5.18
N TYR A 66 2.25 -23.92 -6.15
CA TYR A 66 2.92 -24.28 -7.40
C TYR A 66 3.34 -23.04 -8.20
N LEU A 67 2.46 -22.05 -8.36
CA LEU A 67 2.77 -20.81 -9.06
C LEU A 67 3.94 -20.07 -8.40
N ILE A 68 3.97 -19.98 -7.07
CA ILE A 68 5.06 -19.31 -6.36
C ILE A 68 6.37 -20.08 -6.55
N SER A 69 6.34 -21.41 -6.39
CA SER A 69 7.53 -22.25 -6.49
C SER A 69 8.16 -22.26 -7.87
N GLU A 70 7.35 -22.29 -8.94
CA GLU A 70 7.83 -22.43 -10.31
C GLU A 70 8.04 -21.09 -11.03
N ALA A 71 7.23 -20.06 -10.73
CA ALA A 71 7.34 -18.77 -11.41
C ALA A 71 8.13 -17.74 -10.59
N ILE A 72 7.78 -17.58 -9.31
CA ILE A 72 8.26 -16.45 -8.49
C ILE A 72 9.64 -16.74 -7.88
N ILE A 73 9.88 -17.94 -7.36
CA ILE A 73 11.15 -18.30 -6.73
C ILE A 73 12.32 -18.30 -7.74
N PRO A 74 12.20 -18.87 -8.95
CA PRO A 74 13.31 -18.88 -9.91
C PRO A 74 13.66 -17.49 -10.43
N SER A 75 12.65 -16.60 -10.54
CA SER A 75 12.81 -15.21 -10.99
C SER A 75 12.71 -14.21 -9.84
N TRP A 76 13.17 -14.60 -8.65
CA TRP A 76 13.04 -13.80 -7.41
C TRP A 76 13.55 -12.37 -7.55
N GLN A 77 14.62 -12.14 -8.32
CA GLN A 77 15.21 -10.82 -8.48
C GLN A 77 14.24 -9.86 -9.17
N PHE A 78 13.57 -10.29 -10.24
CA PHE A 78 12.59 -9.48 -10.95
C PHE A 78 11.41 -9.12 -10.04
N PHE A 79 10.86 -10.10 -9.33
CA PHE A 79 9.77 -9.87 -8.39
C PHE A 79 10.18 -9.01 -7.19
N ALA A 80 11.42 -9.11 -6.71
CA ALA A 80 11.94 -8.26 -5.64
C ALA A 80 11.99 -6.79 -6.08
N TYR A 81 12.50 -6.49 -7.28
CA TYR A 81 12.47 -5.14 -7.84
C TYR A 81 11.03 -4.64 -8.02
N LEU A 82 10.16 -5.45 -8.63
CA LEU A 82 8.77 -5.09 -8.87
C LEU A 82 8.03 -4.76 -7.57
N LEU A 83 8.17 -5.62 -6.55
CA LEU A 83 7.53 -5.43 -5.25
C LEU A 83 8.11 -4.21 -4.52
N PHE A 84 9.42 -3.99 -4.60
CA PHE A 84 10.07 -2.78 -4.07
C PHE A 84 9.53 -1.50 -4.72
N PHE A 85 9.47 -1.43 -6.06
CA PHE A 85 8.97 -0.24 -6.76
C PHE A 85 7.49 0.02 -6.48
N ILE A 86 6.66 -1.03 -6.37
CA ILE A 86 5.26 -0.89 -6.00
C ILE A 86 5.13 -0.33 -4.59
N GLN A 87 5.88 -0.87 -3.61
CA GLN A 87 5.84 -0.39 -2.23
C GLN A 87 6.32 1.06 -2.12
N LEU A 88 7.39 1.41 -2.83
CA LEU A 88 7.93 2.77 -2.86
C LEU A 88 6.92 3.73 -3.49
N PHE A 89 6.31 3.35 -4.61
CA PHE A 89 5.27 4.13 -5.27
C PHE A 89 4.08 4.36 -4.34
N ILE A 90 3.63 3.32 -3.62
CA ILE A 90 2.53 3.43 -2.66
C ILE A 90 2.87 4.38 -1.53
N GLY A 91 4.05 4.20 -0.93
CA GLY A 91 4.52 5.04 0.16
C GLY A 91 4.60 6.51 -0.25
N PHE A 92 5.23 6.79 -1.39
CA PHE A 92 5.38 8.15 -1.91
C PHE A 92 4.03 8.79 -2.26
N SER A 93 3.15 8.05 -2.94
CA SER A 93 1.82 8.50 -3.32
C SER A 93 0.97 8.87 -2.10
N PHE A 94 0.99 8.05 -1.05
CA PHE A 94 0.18 8.27 0.15
C PHE A 94 0.72 9.40 1.03
N VAL A 95 2.04 9.58 1.11
CA VAL A 95 2.63 10.71 1.84
C VAL A 95 2.37 12.03 1.11
N SER A 96 2.69 12.10 -0.18
CA SER A 96 2.48 13.30 -0.99
C SER A 96 0.99 13.61 -1.24
N GLY A 97 0.13 12.59 -1.16
CA GLY A 97 -1.27 12.68 -1.54
C GLY A 97 -1.45 12.88 -3.05
N PHE A 98 -0.55 12.31 -3.86
CA PHE A 98 -0.55 12.35 -5.32
C PHE A 98 -0.90 10.97 -5.90
N LEU A 99 -1.92 10.88 -6.76
CA LEU A 99 -2.41 9.63 -7.37
C LEU A 99 -2.84 8.56 -6.36
N VAL A 100 -3.46 8.97 -5.26
CA VAL A 100 -3.81 8.06 -4.15
C VAL A 100 -4.73 6.93 -4.61
N ARG A 101 -5.64 7.18 -5.57
CA ARG A 101 -6.55 6.14 -6.10
C ARG A 101 -5.80 5.03 -6.84
N VAL A 102 -4.87 5.41 -7.71
CA VAL A 102 -4.07 4.45 -8.49
C VAL A 102 -3.17 3.66 -7.54
N SER A 103 -2.56 4.34 -6.58
CA SER A 103 -1.76 3.69 -5.54
C SER A 103 -2.59 2.73 -4.67
N SER A 104 -3.80 3.12 -4.26
CA SER A 104 -4.71 2.23 -3.51
C SER A 104 -5.01 0.95 -4.27
N PHE A 105 -5.18 1.03 -5.59
CA PHE A 105 -5.41 -0.15 -6.42
C PHE A 105 -4.22 -1.14 -6.37
N PHE A 106 -2.99 -0.64 -6.49
CA PHE A 106 -1.79 -1.46 -6.32
C PHE A 106 -1.67 -2.03 -4.90
N GLY A 107 -2.02 -1.23 -3.88
CA GLY A 107 -2.08 -1.68 -2.49
C GLY A 107 -3.07 -2.83 -2.27
N ILE A 108 -4.25 -2.77 -2.89
CA ILE A 108 -5.26 -3.84 -2.85
C ILE A 108 -4.71 -5.12 -3.48
N ILE A 109 -4.09 -5.03 -4.66
CA ILE A 109 -3.49 -6.20 -5.34
C ILE A 109 -2.43 -6.85 -4.43
N LEU A 110 -1.58 -6.03 -3.83
CA LEU A 110 -0.54 -6.50 -2.91
C LEU A 110 -1.15 -7.19 -1.69
N CYS A 111 -2.17 -6.61 -1.05
CA CYS A 111 -2.85 -7.23 0.08
C CYS A 111 -3.52 -8.55 -0.31
N ILE A 112 -4.18 -8.62 -1.47
CA ILE A 112 -4.79 -9.86 -1.97
C ILE A 112 -3.72 -10.94 -2.16
N PHE A 113 -2.57 -10.59 -2.74
CA PHE A 113 -1.46 -11.54 -2.91
C PHE A 113 -0.99 -12.15 -1.58
N TYR A 114 -0.82 -11.31 -0.53
CA TYR A 114 -0.44 -11.80 0.79
C TYR A 114 -1.56 -12.58 1.49
N LEU A 115 -2.83 -12.21 1.29
CA LEU A 115 -3.97 -12.98 1.81
C LEU A 115 -4.11 -14.35 1.14
N LEU A 116 -3.78 -14.46 -0.15
CA LEU A 116 -3.74 -15.74 -0.87
C LEU A 116 -2.63 -16.67 -0.36
N MET A 117 -1.56 -16.13 0.23
CA MET A 117 -0.57 -16.95 0.94
C MET A 117 -1.15 -17.60 2.20
N ASP A 118 -2.24 -17.10 2.76
CA ASP A 118 -2.94 -17.65 3.93
C ASP A 118 -2.02 -18.12 5.07
N VAL A 119 -1.29 -17.17 5.64
CA VAL A 119 -0.38 -17.39 6.77
C VAL A 119 -0.93 -16.69 8.00
N ALA A 120 -1.29 -17.47 9.03
CA ALA A 120 -2.05 -17.02 10.19
C ALA A 120 -1.45 -15.79 10.91
N SER A 121 -0.12 -15.64 10.93
CA SER A 121 0.56 -14.51 11.59
C SER A 121 0.39 -13.17 10.86
N ILE A 122 0.16 -13.19 9.54
CA ILE A 122 0.11 -11.99 8.71
C ILE A 122 -1.30 -11.68 8.18
N THR A 123 -2.16 -12.69 8.04
CA THR A 123 -3.54 -12.55 7.53
C THR A 123 -4.33 -11.41 8.19
N PRO A 124 -4.41 -11.27 9.54
CA PRO A 124 -5.22 -10.21 10.15
C PRO A 124 -4.72 -8.80 9.81
N PHE A 125 -3.40 -8.62 9.71
CA PHE A 125 -2.80 -7.34 9.34
C PHE A 125 -3.18 -6.95 7.90
N TYR A 126 -3.05 -7.88 6.95
CA TYR A 126 -3.37 -7.60 5.54
C TYR A 126 -4.88 -7.43 5.30
N GLN A 127 -5.77 -8.02 6.11
CA GLN A 127 -7.21 -7.78 6.05
C GLN A 127 -7.56 -6.33 6.41
N ILE A 128 -6.99 -5.82 7.50
CA ILE A 128 -7.19 -4.42 7.93
C ILE A 128 -6.60 -3.46 6.89
N LEU A 129 -5.42 -3.79 6.37
CA LEU A 129 -4.74 -2.99 5.36
C LEU A 129 -5.52 -2.94 4.04
N LEU A 130 -6.10 -4.07 3.61
CA LEU A 130 -6.99 -4.15 2.44
C LEU A 130 -8.21 -3.22 2.59
N LEU A 131 -8.91 -3.30 3.73
CA LEU A 131 -10.04 -2.42 4.03
C LEU A 131 -9.62 -0.94 4.05
N SER A 132 -8.43 -0.66 4.56
CA SER A 132 -7.86 0.69 4.57
C SER A 132 -7.59 1.20 3.15
N PHE A 133 -7.02 0.38 2.26
CA PHE A 133 -6.80 0.78 0.87
C PHE A 133 -8.10 0.96 0.08
N ILE A 134 -9.09 0.09 0.27
CA ILE A 134 -10.41 0.21 -0.34
C ILE A 134 -11.05 1.53 0.10
N SER A 135 -11.15 1.77 1.41
CA SER A 135 -11.76 3.00 1.94
C SER A 135 -11.06 4.27 1.44
N MET A 136 -9.71 4.32 1.47
CA MET A 136 -8.97 5.48 0.97
C MET A 136 -9.09 5.68 -0.54
N GLY A 137 -9.16 4.59 -1.31
CA GLY A 137 -9.36 4.62 -2.76
C GLY A 137 -10.73 5.17 -3.13
N PHE A 138 -11.79 4.70 -2.49
CA PHE A 138 -13.17 5.13 -2.74
C PHE A 138 -13.43 6.57 -2.30
N ILE A 139 -12.94 6.96 -1.11
CA ILE A 139 -13.08 8.34 -0.61
C ILE A 139 -12.25 9.32 -1.46
N GLY A 140 -11.18 8.84 -2.08
CA GLY A 140 -10.22 9.69 -2.78
C GLY A 140 -9.44 10.53 -1.77
N ALA A 141 -8.81 9.88 -0.80
CA ALA A 141 -8.08 10.52 0.30
C ALA A 141 -6.94 11.46 -0.14
N GLY A 142 -6.54 11.45 -1.42
CA GLY A 142 -5.63 12.45 -1.99
C GLY A 142 -6.22 13.85 -2.05
N ARG A 143 -7.55 13.99 -2.21
CA ARG A 143 -8.24 15.29 -2.23
C ARG A 143 -8.25 15.96 -0.84
N CYS A 144 -7.98 15.18 0.20
CA CYS A 144 -7.90 15.60 1.58
C CYS A 144 -6.48 16.07 1.90
N LEU A 145 -6.20 17.38 1.77
CA LEU A 145 -4.90 17.99 2.08
C LEU A 145 -3.70 17.35 1.32
N GLY A 146 -3.93 16.74 0.16
CA GLY A 146 -2.89 16.17 -0.70
C GLY A 146 -2.68 16.96 -2.00
N ALA A 147 -1.63 16.61 -2.74
CA ALA A 147 -1.34 17.21 -4.04
C ALA A 147 -2.51 17.05 -5.04
N ASP A 148 -3.28 15.96 -4.93
CA ASP A 148 -4.46 15.71 -5.77
C ASP A 148 -5.52 16.82 -5.65
N TYR A 149 -5.59 17.55 -4.53
CA TYR A 149 -6.50 18.71 -4.39
C TYR A 149 -6.18 19.82 -5.41
N PHE A 150 -4.90 20.09 -5.66
CA PHE A 150 -4.48 21.14 -6.60
C PHE A 150 -4.78 20.75 -8.04
N PHE A 151 -4.56 19.48 -8.39
CA PHE A 151 -4.82 18.97 -9.73
C PHE A 151 -6.31 18.78 -10.00
N TYR A 152 -7.09 18.28 -9.04
CA TYR A 152 -8.55 18.16 -9.16
C TYR A 152 -9.21 19.50 -9.48
N LYS A 153 -8.74 20.59 -8.83
CA LYS A 153 -9.27 21.94 -9.09
C LYS A 153 -8.98 22.46 -10.51
N ARG A 154 -7.94 21.94 -11.17
CA ARG A 154 -7.49 22.40 -12.51
C ARG A 154 -7.90 21.46 -13.63
N TYR A 155 -7.91 20.16 -13.38
CA TYR A 155 -8.24 19.10 -14.30
C TYR A 155 -9.21 18.16 -13.57
N ASN A 156 -10.51 18.29 -13.87
CA ASN A 156 -11.60 17.49 -13.29
C ASN A 156 -11.56 16.02 -13.77
N GLY A 157 -10.42 15.35 -13.58
CA GLY A 157 -10.23 13.95 -13.97
C GLY A 157 -10.61 12.99 -12.86
N TRP A 158 -11.07 11.80 -13.23
CA TRP A 158 -11.43 10.73 -12.29
C TRP A 158 -10.24 10.18 -11.49
N LEU A 159 -9.00 10.44 -11.95
CA LEU A 159 -7.78 10.00 -11.28
C LEU A 159 -7.35 10.89 -10.11
N TRP A 160 -7.86 12.13 -10.06
CA TRP A 160 -7.54 13.16 -9.08
C TRP A 160 -8.67 13.29 -8.04
#